data_AF-A0A0S7ZQM1-F1
#
_entry.id   AF-A0A0S7ZQM1-F1
#
_cell.length_a   1.000
_cell.length_b   1.000
_cell.length_c   1.000
_cell.angle_alpha   90.00
_cell.angle_beta   90.00
_cell.angle_gamma   90.00
#
_symmetry.space_group_name_H-M   'P 1'
#
loop_
_entity.id
_entity.type
_entity.pdbx_description
1 polymer ?
#
loop_
_entity_poly.entity_id
_entity_poly.type
_entity_poly.pdbx_seq_one_letter_code
_entity_poly.pdbx_strand_id
1 'polypeptide(L)'
;MSHVAEVVDLGPEEEFQRLWTGALEAQKSAPTSLVSLCESLDLGLHAAEILVIQRLQPIKDQFPATIAIQLETPAPEVDTYRDAISVPKSLQFTDVLDLLSAETLDCVSPGMHRGWEDRRFSCRRSRATAQGAIAVTLDAAARDHLLLLAAYRNRVFRYPPPIRLVTQEIIKAFESLVLLVDGIRAAG
;
A
#
# COMPACT_ATOMS: atom_id res chain seq x y z
N MET A 1 -10.77 28.11 33.63
CA MET A 1 -11.04 27.87 32.21
C MET A 1 -10.50 26.50 31.88
N SER A 2 -11.36 25.51 31.62
CA SER A 2 -10.93 24.19 31.18
C SER A 2 -10.51 24.29 29.72
N HIS A 3 -9.23 24.05 29.43
CA HIS A 3 -8.79 23.85 28.05
C HIS A 3 -9.48 22.58 27.53
N VAL A 4 -10.39 22.73 26.57
CA VAL A 4 -10.89 21.60 25.80
C VAL A 4 -9.71 21.13 24.95
N ALA A 5 -9.35 19.86 25.06
CA ALA A 5 -8.30 19.27 24.23
C ALA A 5 -8.72 19.39 22.77
N GLU A 6 -7.80 19.85 21.92
CA GLU A 6 -7.99 19.86 20.48
C GLU A 6 -8.00 18.39 20.00
N VAL A 7 -9.10 17.96 19.39
CA VAL A 7 -9.23 16.64 18.76
C VAL A 7 -9.21 16.86 17.25
N VAL A 8 -8.30 16.17 16.57
CA VAL A 8 -8.17 16.20 15.11
C VAL A 8 -8.44 14.79 14.60
N ASP A 9 -9.50 14.63 13.81
CA ASP A 9 -9.81 13.38 13.12
C ASP A 9 -9.20 13.41 11.73
N LEU A 10 -8.28 12.49 11.46
CA LEU A 10 -7.59 12.40 10.18
C LEU A 10 -8.27 11.35 9.29
N GLY A 11 -8.96 11.81 8.25
CA GLY A 11 -9.65 10.94 7.30
C GLY A 11 -8.71 10.27 6.28
N PRO A 12 -9.15 9.19 5.62
CA PRO A 12 -8.32 8.46 4.65
C PRO A 12 -7.91 9.30 3.44
N GLU A 13 -8.81 10.16 2.92
CA GLU A 13 -8.48 11.05 1.80
C GLU A 13 -7.45 12.12 2.21
N GLU A 14 -7.64 12.73 3.38
CA GLU A 14 -6.73 13.75 3.89
C GLU A 14 -5.33 13.16 4.14
N GLU A 15 -5.27 11.98 4.76
CA GLU A 15 -4.01 11.28 5.00
C GLU A 15 -3.33 10.87 3.70
N PHE A 16 -4.08 10.33 2.74
CA PHE A 16 -3.56 10.04 1.41
C PHE A 16 -2.92 11.29 0.78
N GLN A 17 -3.61 12.43 0.77
CA GLN A 17 -3.08 13.67 0.19
C GLN A 17 -1.81 14.15 0.91
N ARG A 18 -1.80 14.09 2.25
CA ARG A 18 -0.65 14.49 3.07
C ARG A 18 0.58 13.65 2.73
N LEU A 19 0.43 12.33 2.74
CA LEU A 19 1.51 11.39 2.45
C LEU A 19 1.98 11.50 1.00
N TRP A 20 1.05 11.58 0.04
CA TRP A 20 1.39 11.65 -1.38
C TRP A 20 2.14 12.94 -1.72
N THR A 21 1.68 14.07 -1.17
CA THR A 21 2.37 15.37 -1.34
C THR A 21 3.79 15.30 -0.77
N GLY A 22 3.94 14.79 0.46
CA GLY A 22 5.25 14.60 1.09
C GLY A 22 6.17 13.68 0.29
N ALA A 23 5.63 12.59 -0.27
CA ALA A 23 6.39 11.67 -1.11
C ALA A 23 6.93 12.35 -2.38
N LEU A 24 6.10 13.14 -3.07
CA LEU A 24 6.49 13.89 -4.27
C LEU A 24 7.51 14.98 -3.98
N GLU A 25 7.40 15.66 -2.83
CA GLU A 25 8.40 16.65 -2.40
C GLU A 25 9.74 16.00 -2.07
N ALA A 26 9.71 14.90 -1.30
CA ALA A 26 10.90 14.14 -0.97
C ALA A 26 11.59 13.57 -2.23
N GLN A 27 10.79 13.12 -3.22
CA GLN A 27 11.30 12.59 -4.48
C GLN A 27 12.17 13.60 -5.26
N LYS A 28 11.87 14.91 -5.17
CA LYS A 28 12.69 15.97 -5.82
C LYS A 28 14.12 16.02 -5.26
N SER A 29 14.30 15.65 -4.00
CA SER A 29 15.59 15.68 -3.29
C SER A 29 16.24 14.31 -3.13
N ALA A 30 15.52 13.23 -3.46
CA ALA A 30 15.99 11.84 -3.37
C ALA A 30 17.32 11.54 -4.09
N PRO A 31 17.68 12.17 -5.23
CA PRO A 31 18.98 11.94 -5.88
C PRO A 31 20.19 12.29 -5.00
N THR A 32 20.02 13.20 -4.03
CA THR A 32 21.11 13.78 -3.23
C THR A 32 20.93 13.60 -1.73
N SER A 33 19.81 13.03 -1.28
CA SER A 33 19.48 12.89 0.14
C SER A 33 18.94 11.49 0.43
N LEU A 34 19.67 10.73 1.27
CA LEU A 34 19.22 9.43 1.74
C LEU A 34 17.91 9.54 2.54
N VAL A 35 17.77 10.59 3.35
CA VAL A 35 16.56 10.84 4.13
C VAL A 35 15.37 11.01 3.18
N SER A 36 15.51 11.87 2.17
CA SER A 36 14.43 12.13 1.20
C SER A 36 14.14 10.90 0.32
N LEU A 37 15.14 10.08 0.00
CA LEU A 37 14.94 8.80 -0.68
C LEU A 37 14.09 7.84 0.18
N CYS A 38 14.41 7.70 1.46
CA CYS A 38 13.65 6.85 2.39
C CYS A 38 12.24 7.38 2.62
N GLU A 39 12.08 8.70 2.78
CA GLU A 39 10.77 9.35 2.94
C GLU A 39 9.90 9.17 1.70
N SER A 40 10.44 9.37 0.49
CA SER A 40 9.69 9.15 -0.75
C SER A 40 9.15 7.71 -0.84
N LEU A 41 9.97 6.72 -0.46
CA LEU A 41 9.59 5.31 -0.43
C LEU A 41 8.49 5.02 0.59
N ASP A 42 8.67 5.45 1.83
CA ASP A 42 7.73 5.11 2.90
C ASP A 42 6.38 5.78 2.69
N LEU A 43 6.41 7.10 2.52
CA LEU A 43 5.21 7.92 2.34
C LEU A 43 4.46 7.54 1.06
N GLY A 44 5.19 7.35 -0.06
CA GLY A 44 4.57 7.03 -1.35
C GLY A 44 3.88 5.67 -1.33
N LEU A 45 4.54 4.65 -0.78
CA LEU A 45 3.95 3.32 -0.70
C LEU A 45 2.76 3.29 0.27
N HIS A 46 2.84 4.01 1.40
CA HIS A 46 1.74 4.07 2.34
C HIS A 46 0.54 4.85 1.79
N ALA A 47 0.77 5.94 1.06
CA ALA A 47 -0.29 6.66 0.36
C ALA A 47 -1.05 5.73 -0.61
N ALA A 48 -0.33 4.93 -1.40
CA ALA A 48 -0.95 3.97 -2.31
C ALA A 48 -1.74 2.87 -1.58
N GLU A 49 -1.25 2.39 -0.42
CA GLU A 49 -1.99 1.45 0.43
C GLU A 49 -3.34 2.04 0.87
N ILE A 50 -3.34 3.26 1.42
CA ILE A 50 -4.55 3.94 1.89
C ILE A 50 -5.54 4.13 0.75
N LEU A 51 -5.08 4.64 -0.39
CA LEU A 51 -5.92 4.90 -1.55
C LEU A 51 -6.61 3.61 -2.03
N VAL A 52 -5.87 2.50 -2.12
CA VAL A 52 -6.44 1.22 -2.55
C VAL A 52 -7.41 0.67 -1.51
N ILE A 53 -7.06 0.70 -0.22
CA ILE A 53 -7.95 0.24 0.86
C ILE A 53 -9.26 1.03 0.83
N GLN A 54 -9.19 2.35 0.72
CA GLN A 54 -10.36 3.22 0.66
C GLN A 54 -11.27 2.89 -0.54
N ARG A 55 -10.69 2.55 -1.70
CA ARG A 55 -11.46 2.15 -2.89
C ARG A 55 -12.08 0.76 -2.78
N LEU A 56 -11.45 -0.17 -2.05
CA LEU A 56 -11.95 -1.53 -1.86
C LEU A 56 -12.90 -1.69 -0.68
N GLN A 57 -12.83 -0.81 0.32
CA GLN A 57 -13.65 -0.89 1.53
C GLN A 57 -15.17 -1.01 1.24
N PRO A 58 -15.78 -0.24 0.30
CA PRO A 58 -17.21 -0.34 0.02
C PRO A 58 -17.66 -1.69 -0.52
N ILE A 59 -16.73 -2.48 -1.07
CA ILE A 59 -17.01 -3.80 -1.65
C ILE A 59 -16.36 -4.94 -0.85
N LYS A 60 -15.93 -4.70 0.40
CA LYS A 60 -15.17 -5.67 1.22
C LYS A 60 -15.86 -7.03 1.32
N ASP A 61 -17.19 -7.06 1.35
CA ASP A 61 -17.99 -8.28 1.50
C ASP A 61 -18.00 -9.17 0.24
N GLN A 62 -17.47 -8.67 -0.88
CA GLN A 62 -17.28 -9.46 -2.11
C GLN A 62 -15.98 -10.30 -2.07
N PHE A 63 -15.06 -9.96 -1.17
CA PHE A 63 -13.81 -10.68 -0.98
C PHE A 63 -13.96 -11.86 -0.01
N PRO A 64 -13.04 -12.85 -0.06
CA PRO A 64 -12.89 -13.82 1.02
C PRO A 64 -12.69 -13.14 2.37
N ALA A 65 -13.17 -13.77 3.45
CA ALA A 65 -13.10 -13.22 4.81
C ALA A 65 -11.68 -12.80 5.25
N THR A 66 -10.65 -13.43 4.69
CA THR A 66 -9.24 -13.09 4.97
C THR A 66 -8.81 -11.74 4.45
N ILE A 67 -9.40 -11.28 3.35
CA ILE A 67 -9.16 -9.96 2.78
C ILE A 67 -10.17 -8.97 3.37
N ALA A 68 -11.44 -9.37 3.49
CA ALA A 68 -12.50 -8.51 4.02
C ALA A 68 -12.15 -7.95 5.41
N ILE A 69 -11.59 -8.78 6.31
CA ILE A 69 -11.16 -8.34 7.64
C ILE A 69 -10.01 -7.32 7.61
N GLN A 70 -9.16 -7.37 6.58
CA GLN A 70 -8.03 -6.44 6.40
C GLN A 70 -8.44 -5.12 5.75
N LEU A 71 -9.67 -5.05 5.21
CA LEU A 71 -10.30 -3.84 4.71
C LEU A 71 -11.16 -3.15 5.77
N GLU A 72 -11.24 -3.69 6.99
CA GLU A 72 -11.96 -3.05 8.09
C GLU A 72 -11.19 -1.85 8.61
N THR A 73 -11.92 -0.78 8.93
CA THR A 73 -11.37 0.40 9.59
C THR A 73 -11.59 0.24 11.09
N PRO A 74 -10.52 0.11 11.89
CA PRO A 74 -10.65 0.08 13.34
C PRO A 74 -11.19 1.41 13.87
N ALA A 75 -11.60 1.41 15.14
CA ALA A 75 -12.06 2.62 15.81
C ALA A 75 -10.95 3.71 15.80
N PRO A 76 -11.27 4.98 15.50
CA PRO A 76 -10.28 6.05 15.34
C PRO A 76 -9.62 6.44 16.66
N GLU A 77 -10.23 6.13 17.81
CA GLU A 77 -9.71 6.46 19.12
C GLU A 77 -8.49 5.59 19.47
N VAL A 78 -7.50 6.21 20.11
CA VAL A 78 -6.31 5.53 20.61
C VAL A 78 -6.70 4.57 21.74
N ASP A 79 -6.39 3.29 21.56
CA ASP A 79 -6.40 2.28 22.61
C ASP A 79 -4.95 1.90 22.90
N THR A 80 -4.48 2.30 24.07
CA THR A 80 -3.06 2.17 24.44
C THR A 80 -2.57 0.73 24.48
N TYR A 81 -3.44 -0.25 24.73
CA TYR A 81 -3.06 -1.66 24.76
C TYR A 81 -3.12 -2.27 23.36
N ARG A 82 -4.25 -2.10 22.65
CA ARG A 82 -4.44 -2.58 21.28
C ARG A 82 -3.37 -2.02 20.35
N ASP A 83 -3.13 -0.70 20.40
CA ASP A 83 -2.25 -0.02 19.45
C ASP A 83 -0.76 -0.24 19.77
N ALA A 84 -0.42 -0.55 21.02
CA ALA A 84 0.95 -0.89 21.40
C ALA A 84 1.32 -2.38 21.19
N ILE A 85 0.35 -3.29 21.30
CA ILE A 85 0.62 -4.75 21.38
C ILE A 85 0.04 -5.52 20.20
N SER A 86 -1.15 -5.15 19.72
CA SER A 86 -1.90 -5.93 18.73
C SER A 86 -2.54 -5.02 17.68
N VAL A 87 -1.68 -4.37 16.89
CA VAL A 87 -2.11 -3.54 15.76
C VAL A 87 -2.98 -4.39 14.81
N PRO A 88 -4.22 -3.95 14.49
CA PRO A 88 -5.08 -4.64 13.54
C PRO A 88 -4.37 -4.87 12.20
N LYS A 89 -4.58 -6.04 11.60
CA LYS A 89 -4.01 -6.33 10.28
C LYS A 89 -4.72 -5.51 9.22
N SER A 90 -3.97 -4.66 8.53
CA SER A 90 -4.38 -4.00 7.29
C SER A 90 -3.65 -4.62 6.09
N LEU A 91 -4.20 -4.43 4.89
CA LEU A 91 -3.51 -4.79 3.65
C LEU A 91 -2.15 -4.08 3.60
N GLN A 92 -1.09 -4.85 3.37
CA GLN A 92 0.24 -4.31 3.12
C GLN A 92 0.41 -4.01 1.62
N PHE A 93 1.41 -3.21 1.26
CA PHE A 93 1.66 -2.88 -0.15
C PHE A 93 1.81 -4.10 -1.05
N THR A 94 2.42 -5.19 -0.58
CA THR A 94 2.52 -6.44 -1.36
C THR A 94 1.17 -7.12 -1.61
N ASP A 95 0.22 -6.95 -0.70
CA ASP A 95 -1.15 -7.42 -0.86
C ASP A 95 -1.89 -6.58 -1.91
N VAL A 96 -1.70 -5.26 -1.86
CA VAL A 96 -2.19 -4.32 -2.87
C VAL A 96 -1.65 -4.66 -4.26
N LEU A 97 -0.34 -4.89 -4.38
CA LEU A 97 0.27 -5.31 -5.64
C LEU A 97 -0.30 -6.62 -6.15
N ASP A 98 -0.54 -7.57 -5.25
CA ASP A 98 -1.14 -8.83 -5.65
C ASP A 98 -2.55 -8.65 -6.20
N LEU A 99 -3.39 -7.85 -5.54
CA LEU A 99 -4.77 -7.58 -5.98
C LEU A 99 -4.83 -6.85 -7.33
N LEU A 100 -3.86 -5.98 -7.62
CA LEU A 100 -3.82 -5.20 -8.85
C LEU A 100 -3.03 -5.87 -9.98
N SER A 101 -2.29 -6.94 -9.72
CA SER A 101 -1.51 -7.66 -10.73
C SER A 101 -2.40 -8.39 -11.74
N ALA A 102 -2.02 -8.37 -13.02
CA ALA A 102 -2.71 -9.14 -14.06
C ALA A 102 -2.89 -10.63 -13.67
N GLU A 103 -4.03 -11.22 -14.00
CA GLU A 103 -4.40 -12.60 -13.60
C GLU A 103 -3.44 -13.70 -14.09
N THR A 104 -2.67 -13.41 -15.14
CA THR A 104 -1.68 -14.33 -15.72
C THR A 104 -0.37 -14.38 -14.93
N LEU A 105 -0.14 -13.41 -14.04
CA LEU A 105 1.08 -13.30 -13.26
C LEU A 105 1.02 -14.16 -12.00
N ASP A 106 2.19 -14.62 -11.52
CA ASP A 106 2.28 -15.35 -10.26
C ASP A 106 1.75 -14.53 -9.06
N CYS A 107 1.25 -15.23 -8.05
CA CYS A 107 0.75 -14.62 -6.82
C CYS A 107 1.90 -14.12 -5.95
N VAL A 108 1.86 -12.83 -5.62
CA VAL A 108 2.82 -12.13 -4.76
C VAL A 108 2.52 -12.41 -3.29
N SER A 109 1.25 -12.44 -2.90
CA SER A 109 0.81 -12.66 -1.51
C SER A 109 -0.09 -13.90 -1.37
N PRO A 110 0.44 -15.12 -1.56
CA PRO A 110 -0.37 -16.34 -1.52
C PRO A 110 -0.98 -16.60 -0.13
N GLY A 111 -0.37 -16.08 0.94
CA GLY A 111 -0.88 -16.21 2.31
C GLY A 111 -2.20 -15.48 2.54
N MET A 112 -2.47 -14.42 1.77
CA MET A 112 -3.71 -13.64 1.84
C MET A 112 -4.93 -14.45 1.35
N HIS A 113 -4.74 -15.35 0.39
CA HIS A 113 -5.82 -16.03 -0.33
C HIS A 113 -6.33 -17.33 0.32
N ARG A 114 -5.61 -17.88 1.30
CA ARG A 114 -5.82 -19.17 2.01
C ARG A 114 -6.13 -20.40 1.13
N GLY A 115 -5.85 -21.59 1.69
CA GLY A 115 -6.06 -22.89 1.04
C GLY A 115 -4.86 -23.36 0.21
N TRP A 116 -4.32 -24.54 0.47
CA TRP A 116 -3.24 -25.13 -0.34
C TRP A 116 -3.75 -25.67 -1.68
N GLU A 117 -5.03 -26.03 -1.76
CA GLU A 117 -5.57 -26.85 -2.85
C GLU A 117 -5.99 -26.03 -4.09
N ASP A 118 -6.22 -24.72 -3.98
CA ASP A 118 -6.65 -23.89 -5.13
C ASP A 118 -6.18 -22.42 -5.10
N ARG A 119 -4.90 -22.20 -4.80
CA ARG A 119 -4.33 -20.84 -4.66
C ARG A 119 -4.45 -19.98 -5.91
N ARG A 120 -4.29 -20.59 -7.09
CA ARG A 120 -4.31 -19.86 -8.37
C ARG A 120 -5.70 -19.34 -8.67
N PHE A 121 -6.74 -20.14 -8.44
CA PHE A 121 -8.11 -19.69 -8.65
C PHE A 121 -8.54 -18.63 -7.64
N SER A 122 -8.24 -18.84 -6.35
CA SER A 122 -8.56 -17.87 -5.29
C SER A 122 -7.92 -16.50 -5.56
N CYS A 123 -6.62 -16.49 -5.91
CA CYS A 123 -5.89 -15.27 -6.25
C CYS A 123 -6.51 -14.55 -7.47
N ARG A 124 -6.80 -15.28 -8.56
CA ARG A 124 -7.44 -14.69 -9.75
C ARG A 124 -8.80 -14.07 -9.43
N ARG A 125 -9.64 -14.76 -8.64
CA ARG A 125 -10.95 -14.25 -8.26
C ARG A 125 -10.83 -12.94 -7.48
N SER A 126 -9.97 -12.87 -6.46
CA SER A 126 -9.76 -11.66 -5.68
C SER A 126 -9.17 -10.52 -6.51
N ARG A 127 -8.27 -10.83 -7.46
CA ARG A 127 -7.76 -9.86 -8.44
C ARG A 127 -8.88 -9.30 -9.31
N ALA A 128 -9.68 -10.16 -9.92
CA ALA A 128 -10.81 -9.74 -10.75
C ALA A 128 -11.79 -8.84 -9.98
N THR A 129 -12.09 -9.17 -8.72
CA THR A 129 -12.91 -8.32 -7.84
C THR A 129 -12.28 -6.96 -7.60
N ALA A 130 -10.99 -6.90 -7.22
CA ALA A 130 -10.31 -5.64 -6.96
C ALA A 130 -10.17 -4.77 -8.22
N GLN A 131 -9.79 -5.39 -9.34
CA GLN A 131 -9.61 -4.72 -10.63
C GLN A 131 -10.95 -4.22 -11.20
N GLY A 132 -12.04 -4.95 -10.99
CA GLY A 132 -13.38 -4.50 -11.35
C GLY A 132 -13.83 -3.25 -10.59
N ALA A 133 -13.35 -3.06 -9.36
CA ALA A 133 -13.67 -1.89 -8.54
C ALA A 133 -12.72 -0.70 -8.76
N ILE A 134 -11.43 -0.98 -8.93
CA ILE A 134 -10.38 0.06 -9.07
C ILE A 134 -10.17 0.47 -10.54
N ALA A 135 -10.56 -0.38 -11.49
CA ALA A 135 -10.33 -0.22 -12.93
C ALA A 135 -8.85 -0.05 -13.33
N VAL A 136 -7.92 -0.55 -12.50
CA VAL A 136 -6.48 -0.58 -12.77
C VAL A 136 -5.99 -2.01 -12.76
N THR A 137 -5.13 -2.36 -13.72
CA THR A 137 -4.43 -3.65 -13.77
C THR A 137 -2.96 -3.41 -14.07
N LEU A 138 -2.09 -3.99 -13.25
CA LEU A 138 -0.64 -3.92 -13.39
C LEU A 138 -0.15 -5.02 -14.32
N ASP A 139 0.59 -4.64 -15.35
CA ASP A 139 1.37 -5.58 -16.15
C ASP A 139 2.62 -6.05 -15.38
N ALA A 140 3.40 -6.94 -16.00
CA ALA A 140 4.61 -7.49 -15.39
C ALA A 140 5.64 -6.40 -15.06
N ALA A 141 5.85 -5.42 -15.95
CA ALA A 141 6.88 -4.41 -15.80
C ALA A 141 6.55 -3.44 -14.66
N ALA A 142 5.31 -2.94 -14.61
CA ALA A 142 4.84 -2.08 -13.53
C ALA A 142 4.87 -2.81 -12.18
N ARG A 143 4.39 -4.07 -12.14
CA ARG A 143 4.44 -4.89 -10.92
C ARG A 143 5.87 -5.07 -10.43
N ASP A 144 6.82 -5.39 -11.31
CA ASP A 144 8.20 -5.66 -10.92
C ASP A 144 8.90 -4.40 -10.39
N HIS A 145 8.65 -3.22 -10.97
CA HIS A 145 9.11 -1.95 -10.40
C HIS A 145 8.52 -1.69 -9.01
N LEU A 146 7.23 -1.91 -8.82
CA LEU A 146 6.59 -1.68 -7.53
C LEU A 146 7.06 -2.69 -6.46
N LEU A 147 7.31 -3.95 -6.85
CA LEU A 147 7.94 -4.95 -5.99
C LEU A 147 9.35 -4.53 -5.58
N LEU A 148 10.11 -3.89 -6.48
CA LEU A 148 11.41 -3.34 -6.16
C LEU A 148 11.33 -2.24 -5.09
N LEU A 149 10.38 -1.30 -5.22
CA LEU A 149 10.14 -0.28 -4.19
C LEU A 149 9.77 -0.92 -2.84
N ALA A 150 8.88 -1.92 -2.84
CA ALA A 150 8.49 -2.66 -1.65
C ALA A 150 9.69 -3.35 -0.98
N ALA A 151 10.58 -3.95 -1.79
CA ALA A 151 11.80 -4.58 -1.31
C ALA A 151 12.74 -3.56 -0.66
N TYR A 152 12.92 -2.38 -1.27
CA TYR A 152 13.73 -1.30 -0.70
C TYR A 152 13.13 -0.76 0.61
N ARG A 153 11.81 -0.50 0.68
CA ARG A 153 11.14 -0.12 1.95
C ARG A 153 11.42 -1.15 3.04
N ASN A 154 11.23 -2.43 2.76
CA ASN A 154 11.48 -3.48 3.74
C ASN A 154 12.95 -3.50 4.19
N ARG A 155 13.91 -3.35 3.26
CA ARG A 155 15.34 -3.28 3.60
C ARG A 155 15.65 -2.09 4.50
N VAL A 156 15.08 -0.92 4.23
CA VAL A 156 15.33 0.31 5.00
C VAL A 156 14.75 0.22 6.41
N PHE A 157 13.50 -0.24 6.56
CA PHE A 157 12.77 -0.12 7.83
C PHE A 157 12.71 -1.40 8.67
N ARG A 158 12.96 -2.57 8.07
CA ARG A 158 12.79 -3.86 8.76
C ARG A 158 14.08 -4.67 8.94
N TYR A 159 15.13 -4.39 8.17
CA TYR A 159 16.37 -5.18 8.21
C TYR A 159 17.44 -4.45 9.02
N PRO A 160 18.20 -5.16 9.88
CA PRO A 160 19.35 -4.56 10.55
C PRO A 160 20.45 -4.20 9.52
N PRO A 161 21.15 -3.07 9.70
CA PRO A 161 22.30 -2.70 8.87
C PRO A 161 23.44 -3.75 8.92
N PRO A 162 24.32 -3.80 7.90
CA PRO A 162 24.37 -2.92 6.74
C PRO A 162 23.36 -3.30 5.65
N ILE A 163 22.83 -2.28 4.98
CA ILE A 163 21.99 -2.42 3.78
C ILE A 163 22.62 -1.64 2.62
N ARG A 164 22.29 -2.04 1.39
CA ARG A 164 22.72 -1.33 0.17
C ARG A 164 21.49 -0.85 -0.58
N LEU A 165 21.52 0.41 -0.98
CA LEU A 165 20.48 1.06 -1.78
C LEU A 165 21.08 1.47 -3.12
N VAL A 166 20.34 1.23 -4.21
CA VAL A 166 20.70 1.75 -5.54
C VAL A 166 19.74 2.87 -5.88
N THR A 167 20.14 4.10 -5.58
CA THR A 167 19.28 5.30 -5.67
C THR A 167 18.62 5.46 -7.04
N GLN A 168 19.34 5.20 -8.13
CA GLN A 168 18.81 5.32 -9.49
C GLN A 168 17.68 4.32 -9.79
N GLU A 169 17.78 3.10 -9.26
CA GLU A 169 16.72 2.08 -9.43
C GLU A 169 15.45 2.49 -8.70
N ILE A 170 15.59 2.99 -7.48
CA ILE A 170 14.46 3.49 -6.67
C ILE A 170 13.77 4.65 -7.38
N ILE A 171 14.54 5.65 -7.81
CA ILE A 171 14.00 6.83 -8.49
C ILE A 171 13.24 6.43 -9.76
N LYS A 172 13.82 5.55 -10.57
CA LYS A 172 13.18 5.07 -11.81
C LYS A 172 11.91 4.28 -11.51
N ALA A 173 11.95 3.36 -10.54
CA ALA A 173 10.79 2.56 -10.17
C ALA A 173 9.65 3.40 -9.57
N PHE A 174 9.97 4.54 -8.94
CA PHE A 174 8.98 5.49 -8.40
C PHE A 174 8.01 6.01 -9.48
N GLU A 175 8.44 6.10 -10.73
CA GLU A 175 7.55 6.48 -11.85
C GLU A 175 6.35 5.53 -11.97
N SER A 176 6.55 4.23 -11.74
CA SER A 176 5.45 3.25 -11.74
C SER A 176 4.49 3.44 -10.58
N LEU A 177 4.96 3.98 -9.45
CA LEU A 177 4.08 4.32 -8.32
C LEU A 177 3.22 5.55 -8.62
N VAL A 178 3.80 6.56 -9.27
CA VAL A 178 3.06 7.74 -9.75
C VAL A 178 1.96 7.32 -10.73
N LEU A 179 2.31 6.51 -11.73
CA LEU A 179 1.35 6.01 -12.72
C LEU A 179 0.22 5.18 -12.08
N LEU A 180 0.55 4.37 -11.07
CA LEU A 180 -0.46 3.62 -10.31
C LEU A 180 -1.44 4.57 -9.59
N VAL A 181 -0.92 5.53 -8.83
CA VAL A 181 -1.75 6.48 -8.07
C VAL A 181 -2.62 7.32 -9.01
N ASP A 182 -2.05 7.85 -10.09
CA ASP A 182 -2.79 8.63 -11.09
C ASP A 182 -3.88 7.79 -11.76
N GLY A 183 -3.57 6.52 -12.08
CA GLY A 183 -4.54 5.57 -12.65
C GLY A 183 -5.74 5.33 -11.71
N ILE A 184 -5.48 5.11 -10.42
CA ILE A 184 -6.54 4.91 -9.43
C ILE A 184 -7.38 6.18 -9.24
N ARG A 185 -6.76 7.36 -9.25
CA ARG A 185 -7.46 8.64 -9.11
C ARG A 185 -8.32 8.98 -10.34
N ALA A 186 -7.89 8.59 -11.53
CA ALA A 186 -8.65 8.81 -12.75
C ALA A 186 -9.88 7.89 -12.86
N ALA A 187 -9.86 6.74 -12.17
CA ALA A 187 -10.87 5.70 -12.28
C ALA A 187 -12.17 5.92 -11.47
N GLY A 188 -12.22 6.86 -10.53
CA GLY A 188 -13.46 7.13 -9.79
C GLY A 188 -13.50 8.48 -9.15
#